data_AF-A0A9D6DIQ6-F1
#
_entry.id   AF-A0A9D6DIQ6-F1
#
_cell.length_a   1.000
_cell.length_b   1.000
_cell.length_c   1.000
_cell.angle_alpha   90.00
_cell.angle_beta   90.00
_cell.angle_gamma   90.00
#
_symmetry.space_group_name_H-M   'P 1'
#
loop_
_entity.id
_entity.type
_entity.pdbx_description
1 polymer ?
#
loop_
_entity_poly.entity_id
_entity_poly.type
_entity_poly.pdbx_seq_one_letter_code
_entity_poly.pdbx_strand_id
1 'polypeptide(L)'
;MHRNLDPSYPFAHQKAVAHRLDSTPFRPSWIRTPGRMQNTYANEVFVDECAAAAGADPVEYRLRYLTDPRGIAVLRAAASMAKWDGRPSPRKDQSGAIARGRGIAYVKYENARTYVAGVAEVEVNRQTGAIRCTRFHVAHDCGQIMVTSVDWASYPILRFPEVPEVVMELINRPTEPPWGVGEPAACLPPPAISNAVFDAIGVRLRSVPYLPAKVVAAVKAAGAKA
;
A
#
# COMPACT_ATOMS: atom_id res chain seq x y z
N MET A 1 -8.02 1.42 14.07
CA MET A 1 -8.77 0.32 13.43
C MET A 1 -9.93 0.80 12.54
N HIS A 2 -10.38 2.06 12.63
CA HIS A 2 -11.53 2.57 11.85
C HIS A 2 -11.23 3.00 10.41
N ARG A 3 -10.28 2.37 9.70
CA ARG A 3 -9.83 2.85 8.38
C ARG A 3 -10.62 2.17 7.25
N ASN A 4 -11.25 2.95 6.38
CA ASN A 4 -12.15 2.51 5.28
C ASN A 4 -13.24 1.54 5.75
N LEU A 5 -13.87 1.84 6.88
CA LEU A 5 -15.09 1.12 7.26
C LEU A 5 -16.23 1.44 6.29
N ASP A 6 -16.26 2.67 5.81
CA ASP A 6 -17.16 3.18 4.78
C ASP A 6 -16.70 2.74 3.37
N PRO A 7 -17.64 2.41 2.46
CA PRO A 7 -17.33 2.19 1.05
C PRO A 7 -16.71 3.43 0.40
N SER A 8 -15.88 3.24 -0.64
CA SER A 8 -15.30 4.36 -1.40
C SER A 8 -16.32 5.11 -2.29
N TYR A 9 -17.60 4.75 -2.19
CA TYR A 9 -18.71 5.30 -2.97
C TYR A 9 -19.61 6.17 -2.07
N PRO A 10 -20.06 7.35 -2.53
CA PRO A 10 -20.86 8.28 -1.76
C PRO A 10 -22.34 7.87 -1.69
N PHE A 11 -22.65 6.76 -1.02
CA PHE A 11 -24.03 6.39 -0.73
C PHE A 11 -24.65 7.36 0.29
N ALA A 12 -25.88 7.81 0.06
CA ALA A 12 -26.54 8.84 0.87
C ALA A 12 -26.76 8.43 2.34
N HIS A 13 -26.91 7.13 2.61
CA HIS A 13 -27.14 6.60 3.95
C HIS A 13 -26.13 5.49 4.26
N GLN A 14 -25.23 5.75 5.20
CA GLN A 14 -24.18 4.82 5.60
C GLN A 14 -24.14 4.71 7.13
N LYS A 15 -23.99 3.49 7.64
CA LYS A 15 -23.74 3.22 9.05
C LYS A 15 -22.60 2.22 9.18
N ALA A 16 -21.47 2.68 9.69
CA ALA A 16 -20.32 1.85 10.02
C ALA A 16 -20.28 1.56 11.52
N VAL A 17 -20.17 0.30 11.90
CA VAL A 17 -20.01 -0.12 13.30
C VAL A 17 -18.76 -0.99 13.40
N ALA A 18 -17.90 -0.69 14.37
CA ALA A 18 -16.72 -1.49 14.65
C ALA A 18 -16.79 -1.99 16.09
N HIS A 19 -16.76 -3.32 16.26
CA HIS A 19 -16.62 -3.94 17.57
C HIS A 19 -15.18 -4.38 17.74
N ARG A 20 -14.50 -3.82 18.74
CA ARG A 20 -13.17 -4.24 19.12
C ARG A 20 -13.29 -5.33 20.17
N LEU A 21 -12.61 -6.46 19.97
CA LEU A 21 -12.45 -7.46 21.00
C LEU A 21 -11.38 -6.99 21.99
N ASP A 22 -11.72 -7.00 23.28
CA ASP A 22 -10.79 -6.59 24.35
C ASP A 22 -9.63 -7.57 24.51
N SER A 23 -9.85 -8.85 24.20
CA SER A 23 -8.84 -9.91 24.23
C SER A 23 -8.97 -10.85 23.03
N THR A 24 -7.84 -11.32 22.50
CA THR A 24 -7.75 -12.36 21.46
C THR A 24 -6.70 -13.40 21.88
N PRO A 25 -6.83 -14.68 21.48
CA PRO A 25 -5.88 -15.74 21.86
C PRO A 25 -4.42 -15.47 21.45
N PHE A 26 -4.22 -14.68 20.39
CA PHE A 26 -2.91 -14.19 19.94
C PHE A 26 -2.90 -12.68 19.92
N ARG A 27 -1.75 -12.06 20.20
CA ARG A 27 -1.56 -10.61 20.09
C ARG A 27 -1.66 -10.19 18.62
N PRO A 28 -2.66 -9.39 18.22
CA PRO A 28 -2.72 -8.87 16.86
C PRO A 28 -1.64 -7.79 16.69
N SER A 29 -1.13 -7.68 15.47
CA SER A 29 -0.22 -6.60 15.08
C SER A 29 -0.61 -6.06 13.72
N TRP A 30 0.10 -5.03 13.29
CA TRP A 30 -0.12 -4.39 12.01
C TRP A 30 0.43 -5.24 10.88
N ILE A 31 -0.45 -5.76 10.02
CA ILE A 31 -0.08 -6.21 8.68
C ILE A 31 -0.26 -5.05 7.69
N ARG A 32 0.50 -5.04 6.59
CA ARG A 32 0.49 -3.97 5.59
C ARG A 32 -0.95 -3.63 5.19
N THR A 33 -1.30 -2.33 5.26
CA THR A 33 -2.67 -1.78 5.13
C THR A 33 -3.63 -2.14 6.28
N PRO A 34 -3.29 -1.77 7.54
CA PRO A 34 -3.95 -2.31 8.73
C PRO A 34 -5.46 -2.04 8.80
N GLY A 35 -6.26 -3.11 8.86
CA GLY A 35 -7.73 -3.12 8.87
C GLY A 35 -8.39 -2.80 7.53
N ARG A 36 -7.64 -2.16 6.62
CA ARG A 36 -8.17 -1.67 5.35
C ARG A 36 -8.25 -2.77 4.30
N MET A 37 -7.34 -3.74 4.31
CA MET A 37 -7.40 -4.90 3.40
C MET A 37 -8.74 -5.63 3.55
N GLN A 38 -9.13 -5.93 4.79
CA GLN A 38 -10.36 -6.67 5.12
C GLN A 38 -11.60 -5.86 4.75
N ASN A 39 -11.65 -4.58 5.14
CA ASN A 39 -12.79 -3.74 4.83
C ASN A 39 -12.93 -3.46 3.32
N THR A 40 -11.82 -3.27 2.61
CA THR A 40 -11.84 -3.07 1.14
C THR A 40 -12.36 -4.33 0.46
N TYR A 41 -11.92 -5.52 0.88
CA TYR A 41 -12.48 -6.77 0.37
C TYR A 41 -13.99 -6.85 0.59
N ALA A 42 -14.45 -6.63 1.82
CA ALA A 42 -15.88 -6.68 2.14
C ALA A 42 -16.70 -5.67 1.31
N ASN A 43 -16.23 -4.42 1.22
CA ASN A 43 -16.92 -3.36 0.48
C ASN A 43 -16.96 -3.64 -1.03
N GLU A 44 -15.83 -4.01 -1.64
CA GLU A 44 -15.76 -4.21 -3.09
C GLU A 44 -16.48 -5.46 -3.56
N VAL A 45 -16.44 -6.55 -2.77
CA VAL A 45 -17.22 -7.76 -3.08
C VAL A 45 -18.71 -7.46 -2.98
N PHE A 46 -19.15 -6.77 -1.93
CA PHE A 46 -20.56 -6.42 -1.77
C PHE A 46 -21.06 -5.48 -2.89
N VAL A 47 -20.26 -4.51 -3.31
CA VAL A 47 -20.59 -3.66 -4.47
C VAL A 47 -20.69 -4.47 -5.75
N ASP A 48 -19.85 -5.49 -5.94
CA ASP A 48 -19.92 -6.39 -7.10
C ASP A 48 -21.18 -7.27 -7.06
N GLU A 49 -21.58 -7.74 -5.88
CA GLU A 49 -22.84 -8.46 -5.67
C GLU A 49 -24.05 -7.57 -6.00
N CYS A 50 -24.04 -6.31 -5.58
CA CYS A 50 -25.08 -5.34 -5.94
C CYS A 50 -25.12 -5.10 -7.46
N ALA A 51 -23.98 -5.01 -8.13
CA ALA A 51 -23.92 -4.86 -9.59
C ALA A 51 -24.51 -6.09 -10.30
N ALA A 52 -24.14 -7.29 -9.84
CA ALA A 52 -24.67 -8.55 -10.37
C ALA A 52 -26.19 -8.67 -10.16
N ALA A 53 -26.68 -8.36 -8.96
CA ALA A 53 -28.12 -8.37 -8.63
C ALA A 53 -28.91 -7.36 -9.45
N ALA A 54 -28.32 -6.19 -9.75
CA ALA A 54 -28.91 -5.17 -10.61
C ALA A 54 -28.83 -5.51 -12.11
N GLY A 55 -28.19 -6.63 -12.49
CA GLY A 55 -27.93 -6.95 -13.89
C GLY A 55 -27.07 -5.89 -14.60
N ALA A 56 -26.21 -5.20 -13.86
CA ALA A 56 -25.36 -4.13 -14.35
C ALA A 56 -23.92 -4.62 -14.57
N ASP A 57 -23.23 -4.00 -15.54
CA ASP A 57 -21.79 -4.18 -15.67
C ASP A 57 -21.06 -3.63 -14.41
N PRO A 58 -20.11 -4.38 -13.81
CA PRO A 58 -19.42 -3.96 -12.60
C PRO A 58 -18.62 -2.66 -12.68
N VAL A 59 -18.09 -2.30 -13.85
CA VAL A 59 -17.35 -1.04 -14.06
C VAL A 59 -18.35 0.11 -14.12
N GLU A 60 -19.38 -0.02 -14.97
CA GLU A 60 -20.44 0.97 -15.09
C GLU A 60 -21.17 1.20 -13.78
N TYR A 61 -21.45 0.13 -13.02
CA TYR A 61 -22.10 0.22 -11.72
C TYR A 61 -21.30 1.10 -10.75
N ARG A 62 -19.98 0.90 -10.68
CA ARG A 62 -19.08 1.72 -9.85
C ARG A 62 -19.02 3.17 -10.35
N LEU A 63 -18.94 3.38 -11.66
CA LEU A 63 -18.91 4.73 -12.26
C LEU A 63 -20.16 5.56 -11.98
N ARG A 64 -21.33 4.93 -11.83
CA ARG A 64 -22.59 5.63 -11.47
C ARG A 64 -22.51 6.36 -10.13
N TYR A 65 -21.73 5.85 -9.19
CA TYR A 65 -21.64 6.41 -7.84
C TYR A 65 -20.40 7.28 -7.64
N LEU A 66 -19.33 7.07 -8.41
CA LEU A 66 -18.12 7.88 -8.28
C LEU A 66 -18.34 9.30 -8.79
N THR A 67 -18.10 10.29 -7.92
CA THR A 67 -18.13 11.71 -8.26
C THR A 67 -16.73 12.32 -8.37
N ASP A 68 -15.73 11.67 -7.77
CA ASP A 68 -14.36 12.14 -7.75
C ASP A 68 -13.66 11.83 -9.08
N PRO A 69 -13.19 12.85 -9.83
CA PRO A 69 -12.59 12.66 -11.15
C PRO A 69 -11.34 11.76 -11.11
N ARG A 70 -10.58 11.75 -10.01
CA ARG A 70 -9.40 10.87 -9.88
C ARG A 70 -9.79 9.41 -9.76
N GLY A 71 -10.86 9.14 -8.99
CA GLY A 71 -11.44 7.79 -8.86
C GLY A 71 -11.98 7.27 -10.18
N ILE A 72 -12.72 8.13 -10.90
CA ILE A 72 -13.23 7.82 -12.25
C ILE A 72 -12.07 7.51 -13.20
N ALA A 73 -11.02 8.34 -13.18
CA ALA A 73 -9.86 8.19 -14.06
C ALA A 73 -9.14 6.85 -13.86
N VAL A 74 -8.85 6.45 -12.61
CA VAL A 74 -8.17 5.16 -12.37
C VAL A 74 -9.04 3.97 -12.76
N LEU A 75 -10.34 4.01 -12.47
CA LEU A 75 -11.24 2.91 -12.81
C LEU A 75 -11.33 2.72 -14.35
N ARG A 76 -11.49 3.82 -15.08
CA ARG A 76 -11.50 3.81 -16.56
C ARG A 76 -10.16 3.37 -17.13
N ALA A 77 -9.05 3.81 -16.56
CA ALA A 77 -7.71 3.42 -17.01
C ALA A 77 -7.47 1.92 -16.82
N ALA A 78 -7.84 1.34 -15.67
CA ALA A 78 -7.72 -0.10 -15.43
C ALA A 78 -8.60 -0.92 -16.39
N ALA A 79 -9.85 -0.49 -16.59
CA ALA A 79 -10.78 -1.15 -17.53
C ALA A 79 -10.27 -1.07 -18.99
N SER A 80 -9.78 0.10 -19.42
CA SER A 80 -9.22 0.29 -20.77
C SER A 80 -7.98 -0.58 -21.01
N MET A 81 -7.03 -0.57 -20.06
CA MET A 81 -5.81 -1.39 -20.12
C MET A 81 -6.12 -2.90 -20.18
N ALA A 82 -7.13 -3.33 -19.43
CA ALA A 82 -7.60 -4.71 -19.45
C ALA A 82 -8.43 -5.08 -20.70
N LYS A 83 -8.71 -4.13 -21.60
CA LYS A 83 -9.69 -4.27 -22.69
C LYS A 83 -11.01 -4.83 -22.18
N TRP A 84 -11.54 -4.19 -21.14
CA TRP A 84 -12.73 -4.65 -20.42
C TRP A 84 -13.88 -4.90 -21.39
N ASP A 85 -14.40 -6.12 -21.37
CA ASP A 85 -15.57 -6.50 -22.15
C ASP A 85 -16.80 -6.32 -21.23
N GLY A 86 -17.56 -5.26 -21.49
CA GLY A 86 -18.61 -4.79 -20.61
C GLY A 86 -19.81 -5.75 -20.59
N ARG A 87 -20.08 -6.37 -19.44
CA ARG A 87 -21.27 -7.19 -19.22
C ARG A 87 -21.54 -7.42 -17.73
N PRO A 88 -22.79 -7.76 -17.37
CA PRO A 88 -23.09 -8.19 -16.01
C PRO A 88 -22.35 -9.49 -15.64
N SER A 89 -21.90 -9.55 -14.39
CA SER A 89 -21.45 -10.79 -13.75
C SER A 89 -22.65 -11.60 -13.23
N PRO A 90 -22.56 -12.94 -13.11
CA PRO A 90 -21.48 -13.78 -13.62
C PRO A 90 -21.61 -14.05 -15.12
N ARG A 91 -20.48 -14.45 -15.74
CA ARG A 91 -20.45 -14.90 -17.13
C ARG A 91 -21.22 -16.22 -17.30
N LYS A 92 -22.24 -16.24 -18.16
CA LYS A 92 -23.14 -17.39 -18.37
C LYS A 92 -22.73 -18.31 -19.54
N ASP A 93 -21.99 -17.79 -20.51
CA ASP A 93 -21.59 -18.46 -21.75
C ASP A 93 -20.29 -19.27 -21.58
N GLN A 94 -20.26 -20.23 -20.64
CA GLN A 94 -19.06 -21.06 -20.42
C GLN A 94 -19.37 -22.53 -20.17
N SER A 95 -18.66 -23.40 -20.87
CA SER A 95 -18.69 -24.86 -20.70
C SER A 95 -17.28 -25.42 -20.45
N GLY A 96 -17.20 -26.72 -20.16
CA GLY A 96 -15.91 -27.41 -19.95
C GLY A 96 -15.32 -27.26 -18.54
N ALA A 97 -14.18 -27.92 -18.33
CA ALA A 97 -13.54 -28.01 -17.01
C ALA A 97 -12.97 -26.68 -16.52
N ILE A 98 -12.56 -25.78 -17.42
CA ILE A 98 -11.95 -24.49 -17.06
C ILE A 98 -12.95 -23.35 -17.27
N ALA A 99 -13.30 -22.65 -16.19
CA ALA A 99 -14.01 -21.38 -16.22
C ALA A 99 -13.02 -20.23 -16.33
N ARG A 100 -13.39 -19.15 -17.03
CA ARG A 100 -12.65 -17.90 -17.11
C ARG A 100 -13.48 -16.76 -16.52
N GLY A 101 -12.86 -15.96 -15.68
CA GLY A 101 -13.50 -14.82 -15.03
C GLY A 101 -12.66 -13.56 -15.16
N ARG A 102 -13.30 -12.41 -15.01
CA ARG A 102 -12.62 -11.15 -14.76
C ARG A 102 -13.34 -10.42 -13.63
N GLY A 103 -12.58 -9.75 -12.77
CA GLY A 103 -13.12 -8.96 -11.67
C GLY A 103 -12.44 -7.61 -11.62
N ILE A 104 -13.19 -6.57 -11.27
CA ILE A 104 -12.66 -5.23 -11.03
C ILE A 104 -12.87 -4.84 -9.57
N ALA A 105 -11.89 -4.17 -8.99
CA ALA A 105 -12.01 -3.55 -7.66
C ALA A 105 -11.38 -2.16 -7.67
N TYR A 106 -11.91 -1.28 -6.82
CA TYR A 106 -11.40 0.07 -6.62
C TYR A 106 -11.22 0.40 -5.15
N VAL A 107 -10.21 1.23 -4.85
CA VAL A 107 -10.01 1.74 -3.49
C VAL A 107 -9.51 3.18 -3.51
N LYS A 108 -10.09 3.99 -2.63
CA LYS A 108 -9.56 5.30 -2.25
C LYS A 108 -8.83 5.17 -0.90
N TYR A 109 -7.51 5.03 -0.95
CA TYR A 109 -6.66 4.93 0.25
C TYR A 109 -6.70 6.26 1.02
N GLU A 110 -6.97 6.23 2.32
CA GLU A 110 -7.21 7.48 3.07
C GLU A 110 -8.67 7.93 3.07
N ASN A 111 -9.50 7.36 2.18
CA ASN A 111 -10.65 8.07 1.61
C ASN A 111 -10.28 9.47 1.08
N ALA A 112 -8.99 9.73 0.80
CA ALA A 112 -8.49 11.09 0.54
C ALA A 112 -7.18 11.18 -0.27
N ARG A 113 -6.33 10.14 -0.31
CA ARG A 113 -4.94 10.29 -0.80
C ARG A 113 -4.72 9.65 -2.17
N THR A 114 -4.80 8.33 -2.21
CA THR A 114 -4.31 7.51 -3.32
C THR A 114 -5.46 6.68 -3.87
N TYR A 115 -5.57 6.60 -5.18
CA TYR A 115 -6.66 5.93 -5.87
C TYR A 115 -6.07 4.78 -6.66
N VAL A 116 -6.65 3.59 -6.50
CA VAL A 116 -6.18 2.39 -7.20
C VAL A 116 -7.38 1.64 -7.73
N ALA A 117 -7.31 1.22 -8.99
CA ALA A 117 -8.23 0.27 -9.56
C ALA A 117 -7.44 -0.92 -10.13
N GLY A 118 -7.96 -2.13 -9.92
CA GLY A 118 -7.34 -3.36 -10.37
C GLY A 118 -8.33 -4.23 -11.14
N VAL A 119 -7.92 -4.81 -12.26
CA VAL A 119 -8.67 -5.83 -12.99
C VAL A 119 -7.88 -7.14 -12.97
N ALA A 120 -8.46 -8.17 -12.36
CA ALA A 120 -7.92 -9.52 -12.40
C ALA A 120 -8.60 -10.32 -13.53
N GLU A 121 -7.82 -11.08 -14.28
CA GLU A 121 -8.30 -12.15 -15.16
C GLU A 121 -7.91 -13.49 -14.53
N VAL A 122 -8.86 -14.41 -14.43
CA VAL A 122 -8.65 -15.69 -13.75
C VAL A 122 -9.16 -16.87 -14.58
N GLU A 123 -8.52 -18.01 -14.36
CA GLU A 123 -9.00 -19.34 -14.72
C GLU A 123 -9.33 -20.12 -13.45
N VAL A 124 -10.45 -20.85 -13.46
CA VAL A 124 -10.86 -21.74 -12.37
C VAL A 124 -11.15 -23.12 -12.94
N ASN A 125 -10.45 -24.13 -12.44
CA ASN A 125 -10.77 -25.52 -12.74
C ASN A 125 -11.99 -25.94 -11.89
N ARG A 126 -13.11 -26.23 -12.54
CA ARG A 126 -14.38 -26.59 -11.90
C ARG A 126 -14.34 -27.97 -11.21
N GLN A 127 -13.42 -28.84 -11.60
CA GLN A 127 -13.29 -30.18 -11.04
C GLN A 127 -12.39 -30.18 -9.80
N THR A 128 -11.29 -29.42 -9.83
CA THR A 128 -10.29 -29.41 -8.76
C THR A 128 -10.39 -28.21 -7.82
N GLY A 129 -11.12 -27.16 -8.22
CA GLY A 129 -11.17 -25.88 -7.51
C GLY A 129 -9.92 -25.03 -7.67
N ALA A 130 -8.92 -25.45 -8.46
CA ALA A 130 -7.68 -24.71 -8.65
C ALA A 130 -7.96 -23.36 -9.36
N ILE A 131 -7.47 -22.27 -8.78
CA ILE A 131 -7.61 -20.90 -9.30
C ILE A 131 -6.24 -20.41 -9.77
N ARG A 132 -6.20 -19.80 -10.95
CA ARG A 132 -5.00 -19.16 -11.50
C ARG A 132 -5.34 -17.77 -12.00
N CYS A 133 -4.70 -16.74 -11.45
CA CYS A 133 -4.74 -15.40 -12.02
C CYS A 133 -3.84 -15.35 -13.26
N THR A 134 -4.43 -15.19 -14.44
CA THR A 134 -3.70 -15.16 -15.71
C THR A 134 -3.10 -13.79 -16.00
N ARG A 135 -3.80 -12.72 -15.60
CA ARG A 135 -3.37 -11.33 -15.75
C ARG A 135 -3.92 -10.46 -14.64
N PHE A 136 -3.20 -9.40 -14.30
CA PHE A 136 -3.66 -8.40 -13.34
C PHE A 136 -3.23 -7.02 -13.82
N HIS A 137 -4.21 -6.16 -14.11
CA HIS A 137 -4.01 -4.80 -14.63
C HIS A 137 -4.27 -3.81 -13.50
N VAL A 138 -3.37 -2.85 -13.28
CA VAL A 138 -3.51 -1.86 -12.19
C VAL A 138 -3.35 -0.44 -12.71
N ALA A 139 -4.34 0.41 -12.46
CA ALA A 139 -4.21 1.85 -12.59
C ALA A 139 -4.08 2.47 -11.20
N HIS A 140 -3.07 3.34 -11.03
CA HIS A 140 -2.70 3.90 -9.74
C HIS A 140 -2.48 5.40 -9.89
N ASP A 141 -3.27 6.19 -9.16
CA ASP A 141 -3.08 7.62 -9.00
C ASP A 141 -2.64 7.91 -7.56
N CYS A 142 -1.34 8.18 -7.40
CA CYS A 142 -0.70 8.57 -6.15
C CYS A 142 -0.36 10.06 -6.09
N GLY A 143 -0.95 10.88 -6.98
CA GLY A 143 -0.58 12.28 -7.16
C GLY A 143 0.68 12.42 -8.02
N GLN A 144 1.53 13.39 -7.72
CA GLN A 144 2.79 13.56 -8.44
C GLN A 144 3.67 12.33 -8.24
N ILE A 145 3.88 11.59 -9.33
CA ILE A 145 4.84 10.50 -9.36
C ILE A 145 6.23 11.12 -9.28
N MET A 146 6.83 11.09 -8.09
CA MET A 146 8.24 11.40 -7.89
C MET A 146 8.99 10.09 -7.73
N VAL A 147 9.46 9.56 -8.85
CA VAL A 147 10.47 8.49 -8.83
C VAL A 147 11.83 9.17 -8.81
N THR A 148 12.39 9.38 -7.62
CA THR A 148 13.73 9.96 -7.46
C THR A 148 14.85 8.96 -7.78
N SER A 149 14.48 7.69 -8.02
CA SER A 149 15.38 6.60 -8.38
C SER A 149 14.57 5.49 -9.05
N VAL A 150 14.87 5.17 -10.30
CA VAL A 150 14.16 4.19 -11.13
C VAL A 150 14.80 2.81 -11.10
N ASP A 151 15.95 2.70 -10.45
CA ASP A 151 16.73 1.48 -10.35
C ASP A 151 17.52 1.45 -9.02
N TRP A 152 18.16 0.31 -8.76
CA TRP A 152 19.03 0.11 -7.59
C TRP A 152 20.37 0.84 -7.71
N ALA A 153 20.73 1.33 -8.90
CA ALA A 153 21.96 2.09 -9.10
C ALA A 153 21.81 3.56 -8.68
N SER A 154 20.62 4.13 -8.88
CA SER A 154 20.22 5.51 -8.60
C SER A 154 19.64 5.70 -7.20
N TYR A 155 19.22 4.62 -6.53
CA TYR A 155 18.91 4.63 -5.10
C TYR A 155 20.11 4.07 -4.30
N PRO A 156 20.97 4.93 -3.73
CA PRO A 156 22.17 4.47 -3.05
C PRO A 156 21.78 3.78 -1.74
N ILE A 157 21.64 2.46 -1.79
CA ILE A 157 21.66 1.59 -0.62
C ILE A 157 23.11 1.31 -0.22
N LEU A 158 23.34 1.12 1.06
CA LEU A 158 24.64 0.72 1.60
C LEU A 158 25.12 -0.57 0.93
N ARG A 159 26.32 -0.57 0.34
CA ARG A 159 26.99 -1.75 -0.23
C ARG A 159 27.89 -2.41 0.81
N PHE A 160 28.26 -3.67 0.60
CA PHE A 160 29.13 -4.42 1.53
C PHE A 160 30.40 -3.66 1.99
N PRO A 161 31.14 -2.94 1.12
CA PRO A 161 32.34 -2.21 1.54
C PRO A 161 32.04 -0.95 2.37
N GLU A 162 30.80 -0.46 2.36
CA GLU A 162 30.40 0.77 3.05
C GLU A 162 29.82 0.47 4.45
N VAL A 163 29.57 -0.80 4.77
CA VAL A 163 29.12 -1.22 6.10
C VAL A 163 30.25 -0.97 7.10
N PRO A 164 30.04 -0.15 8.14
CA PRO A 164 31.04 0.02 9.17
C PRO A 164 31.20 -1.27 9.98
N GLU A 165 32.28 -1.38 10.75
CA GLU A 165 32.35 -2.44 11.77
C GLU A 165 31.17 -2.29 12.73
N VAL A 166 30.43 -3.39 12.93
CA VAL A 166 29.30 -3.45 13.86
C VAL A 166 29.70 -4.30 15.05
N VAL A 167 30.06 -3.63 16.15
CA VAL A 167 30.32 -4.28 17.44
C VAL A 167 29.02 -4.32 18.24
N MET A 168 28.63 -5.51 18.71
CA MET A 168 27.38 -5.71 19.46
C MET A 168 27.66 -6.40 20.79
N GLU A 169 27.07 -5.87 21.85
CA GLU A 169 27.06 -6.49 23.18
C GLU A 169 25.62 -6.82 23.57
N LEU A 170 25.39 -8.05 24.02
CA LEU A 170 24.11 -8.53 24.49
C LEU A 170 24.11 -8.51 26.02
N ILE A 171 23.34 -7.60 26.61
CA ILE A 171 23.19 -7.54 28.07
C ILE A 171 22.25 -8.66 28.52
N ASN A 172 22.82 -9.75 29.03
CA ASN A 172 22.07 -10.91 29.47
C ASN A 172 21.32 -10.65 30.78
N ARG A 173 19.98 -10.73 30.75
CA ARG A 173 19.10 -10.58 31.92
C ARG A 173 18.15 -11.78 32.03
N PRO A 174 18.60 -12.91 32.61
CA PRO A 174 17.85 -14.16 32.60
C PRO A 174 16.56 -14.13 33.44
N THR A 175 16.39 -13.13 34.30
CA THR A 175 15.21 -12.96 35.16
C THR A 175 14.10 -12.12 34.51
N GLU A 176 14.33 -11.56 33.32
CA GLU A 176 13.39 -10.70 32.62
C GLU A 176 12.72 -11.44 31.44
N PRO A 177 11.47 -11.08 31.07
CA PRO A 177 10.83 -11.64 29.88
C PRO A 177 11.53 -11.19 28.59
N PRO A 178 11.51 -12.02 27.53
CA PRO A 178 12.10 -11.67 26.25
C PRO A 178 11.28 -10.58 25.52
N TRP A 179 11.97 -9.69 24.80
CA TRP A 179 11.38 -8.62 23.99
C TRP A 179 11.89 -8.64 22.55
N GLY A 180 11.14 -8.01 21.64
CA GLY A 180 11.54 -7.90 20.23
C GLY A 180 12.74 -6.96 20.04
N VAL A 181 13.75 -7.42 19.31
CA VAL A 181 15.02 -6.70 19.08
C VAL A 181 15.13 -6.03 17.71
N GLY A 182 14.36 -6.49 16.72
CA GLY A 182 14.53 -6.10 15.31
C GLY A 182 14.23 -4.62 15.02
N GLU A 183 13.06 -4.12 15.44
CA GLU A 183 12.66 -2.73 15.19
C GLU A 183 13.43 -1.71 16.04
N PRO A 184 13.63 -1.92 17.36
CA PRO A 184 14.33 -0.95 18.20
C PRO A 184 15.75 -0.65 17.71
N ALA A 185 16.49 -1.67 17.26
CA ALA A 185 17.86 -1.50 16.76
C ALA A 185 17.92 -0.62 15.50
N ALA A 186 16.93 -0.72 14.59
CA ALA A 186 16.91 0.06 13.36
C ALA A 186 16.63 1.56 13.57
N CYS A 187 16.05 1.94 14.71
CA CYS A 187 15.77 3.34 15.05
C CYS A 187 17.02 4.14 15.47
N LEU A 188 18.10 3.46 15.89
CA LEU A 188 19.27 4.08 16.50
C LEU A 188 20.29 4.69 15.52
N PRO A 189 20.59 4.08 14.35
CA PRO A 189 21.61 4.61 13.45
C PRO A 189 21.35 6.04 12.96
N PRO A 190 20.13 6.42 12.51
CA PRO A 190 19.90 7.78 12.01
C PRO A 190 20.20 8.91 13.03
N PRO A 191 19.68 8.88 14.28
CA PRO A 191 20.01 9.92 15.26
C PRO A 191 21.48 9.86 15.72
N ALA A 192 22.07 8.67 15.85
CA ALA A 192 23.48 8.53 16.22
C ALA A 192 24.42 9.16 15.17
N ILE A 193 24.22 8.84 13.89
CA ILE A 193 24.97 9.42 12.77
C ILE A 193 24.74 10.93 12.68
N SER A 194 23.50 11.40 12.86
CA SER A 194 23.18 12.84 12.86
C SER A 194 23.95 13.62 13.93
N ASN A 195 24.07 13.05 15.13
CA ASN A 195 24.83 13.64 16.22
C ASN A 195 26.33 13.65 15.94
N ALA A 196 26.89 12.54 15.44
CA ALA A 196 28.30 12.47 15.07
C ALA A 196 28.67 13.46 13.96
N VAL A 197 27.79 13.66 12.97
CA VAL A 197 28.00 14.69 11.94
C VAL A 197 27.99 16.09 12.54
N PHE A 198 27.02 16.41 13.41
CA PHE A 198 27.01 17.71 14.07
C PHE A 198 28.26 17.96 14.91
N ASP A 199 28.72 16.96 15.66
CA ASP A 199 29.96 17.02 16.44
C ASP A 199 31.17 17.28 15.53
N ALA A 200 31.27 16.56 14.41
CA ALA A 200 32.40 16.65 13.48
C ALA A 200 32.51 17.99 12.73
N ILE A 201 31.39 18.63 12.38
CA ILE A 201 31.39 19.83 11.53
C ILE A 201 30.74 21.07 12.15
N GLY A 202 30.23 20.98 13.39
CA GLY A 202 29.56 22.08 14.10
C GLY A 202 28.22 22.53 13.51
N VAL A 203 27.73 21.89 12.44
CA VAL A 203 26.51 22.29 11.72
C VAL A 203 25.44 21.21 11.77
N ARG A 204 24.23 21.59 12.22
CA ARG A 204 23.11 20.65 12.36
C ARG A 204 22.29 20.56 11.07
N LEU A 205 22.41 19.44 10.35
CA LEU A 205 21.52 19.13 9.23
C LEU A 205 20.17 18.62 9.74
N ARG A 206 19.07 19.28 9.35
CA ARG A 206 17.69 18.94 9.79
C ARG A 206 16.87 18.17 8.74
N SER A 207 17.49 17.80 7.62
CA SER A 207 16.84 17.07 6.52
C SER A 207 17.75 15.96 6.02
N VAL A 208 17.23 14.73 6.02
CA VAL A 208 17.85 13.55 5.40
C VAL A 208 17.46 13.41 3.92
N PRO A 209 18.21 12.67 3.09
CA PRO A 209 19.53 12.09 3.37
C PRO A 209 20.62 13.17 3.40
N TYR A 210 21.72 12.90 4.12
CA TYR A 210 22.90 13.78 4.24
C TYR A 210 23.82 13.63 3.02
N LEU A 211 23.35 14.08 1.86
CA LEU A 211 24.13 14.03 0.63
C LEU A 211 25.38 14.94 0.73
N PRO A 212 26.52 14.58 0.11
CA PRO A 212 27.75 15.38 0.16
C PRO A 212 27.53 16.86 -0.17
N ALA A 213 26.76 17.15 -1.21
CA ALA A 213 26.44 18.53 -1.61
C ALA A 213 25.66 19.30 -0.52
N LYS A 214 24.73 18.64 0.20
CA LYS A 214 24.00 19.25 1.31
C LYS A 214 24.91 19.54 2.49
N VAL A 215 25.83 18.63 2.81
CA VAL A 215 26.81 18.81 3.88
C VAL A 215 27.75 19.98 3.56
N VAL A 216 28.32 20.02 2.36
CA VAL A 216 29.19 21.12 1.90
C VAL A 216 28.47 22.47 1.92
N ALA A 217 27.24 22.52 1.42
CA ALA A 217 26.44 23.75 1.44
C ALA A 217 26.15 24.23 2.87
N ALA A 218 25.84 23.31 3.78
CA ALA A 218 25.56 23.62 5.18
C ALA A 218 26.81 24.18 5.89
N VAL A 219 27.99 23.60 5.66
CA VAL A 219 29.27 24.08 6.21
C VAL A 219 29.61 25.48 5.67
N LYS A 220 29.51 25.69 4.35
CA LYS A 220 29.77 27.00 3.73
C LYS A 220 28.83 28.08 4.27
N ALA A 221 27.54 27.77 4.40
CA ALA A 221 26.54 28.71 4.92
C ALA A 221 26.77 29.08 6.39
N ALA A 222 27.34 28.18 7.19
CA ALA A 222 27.72 28.46 8.58
C ALA A 222 28.99 29.33 8.65
N GLY A 223 30.00 29.05 7.82
CA GLY A 223 31.23 29.84 7.75
C GLY A 223 31.05 31.26 7.21
N ALA A 224 30.07 31.49 6.32
CA ALA A 224 29.72 32.83 5.84
C ALA A 224 28.96 33.69 6.87
N LYS A 225 28.59 33.11 8.02
CA LYS A 225 27.91 33.80 9.13
C LYS A 225 28.82 34.08 10.34
N ALA A 226 30.08 33.64 10.29
CA ALA A 226 31.11 33.90 11.29
C ALA A 226 31.97 35.08 10.87
#